data_AF-A0A3L6J961-F1
#
_entry.id   AF-A0A3L6J961-F1
#
_cell.length_a   1.000
_cell.length_b   1.000
_cell.length_c   1.000
_cell.angle_alpha   90.00
_cell.angle_beta   90.00
_cell.angle_gamma   90.00
#
_symmetry.space_group_name_H-M   'P 1'
#
loop_
_entity.id
_entity.type
_entity.pdbx_description
1 polymer ?
#
loop_
_entity_poly.entity_id
_entity_poly.type
_entity_poly.pdbx_seq_one_letter_code
_entity_poly.pdbx_strand_id
1 'polypeptide(L)'
;MVGKIYVISCNQDLVKMGVDRVRTAVNGLEETPISLDWSNARLVPVIANERVAYQAGETKITGIKPISVPAYHMVVQSFYGSNGMGHLFCIGAPEFKPFYEGRVASVAMFQSRIKSSVLIGDLLGQVIVVPGKKR
;
A
#
# COMPACT_ATOMS: atom_id res chain seq x y z
N MET A 1 -38.64 -20.15 -11.51
CA MET A 1 -37.72 -19.23 -12.23
C MET A 1 -36.33 -19.42 -11.65
N VAL A 2 -35.42 -20.07 -12.38
CA VAL A 2 -34.03 -20.24 -11.94
C VAL A 2 -33.29 -18.95 -12.25
N GLY A 3 -33.01 -18.14 -11.23
CA GLY A 3 -32.28 -16.88 -11.38
C GLY A 3 -30.87 -17.17 -11.88
N LYS A 4 -30.50 -16.58 -13.03
CA LYS A 4 -29.12 -16.62 -13.52
C LYS A 4 -28.23 -15.90 -12.51
N ILE A 5 -27.34 -16.62 -11.84
CA ILE A 5 -26.27 -16.03 -11.05
C ILE A 5 -25.25 -15.49 -12.05
N TYR A 6 -25.15 -14.17 -12.17
CA TYR A 6 -24.08 -13.53 -12.91
C TYR A 6 -22.83 -13.56 -12.04
N VAL A 7 -21.90 -14.46 -12.35
CA VAL A 7 -20.55 -14.41 -11.78
C VAL A 7 -19.82 -13.27 -12.47
N ILE A 8 -19.77 -12.11 -11.83
CA ILE A 8 -19.01 -10.97 -12.31
C ILE A 8 -17.54 -11.20 -11.94
N SER A 9 -16.67 -11.26 -12.95
CA SER A 9 -15.24 -11.44 -12.75
C SER A 9 -14.59 -10.12 -12.34
N CYS A 10 -13.99 -10.08 -11.15
CA CYS A 10 -13.26 -8.91 -10.63
C CYS A 10 -12.21 -8.38 -11.63
N ASN A 11 -11.52 -9.26 -12.35
CA ASN A 11 -10.53 -8.86 -13.35
C ASN A 11 -11.16 -8.01 -14.48
N GLN A 12 -12.34 -8.40 -14.98
CA GLN A 12 -13.01 -7.66 -16.06
C GLN A 12 -13.43 -6.25 -15.62
N ASP A 13 -13.88 -6.10 -14.37
CA ASP A 13 -14.27 -4.79 -13.85
C ASP A 13 -13.05 -3.89 -13.61
N LEU A 14 -11.97 -4.43 -13.05
CA LEU A 14 -10.72 -3.70 -12.88
C LEU A 14 -10.14 -3.24 -14.22
N VAL A 15 -10.20 -4.08 -15.26
CA VAL A 15 -9.78 -3.72 -16.62
C VAL A 15 -10.65 -2.60 -17.20
N LYS A 16 -11.97 -2.64 -17.01
CA LYS A 16 -12.86 -1.53 -17.44
C LYS A 16 -12.56 -0.22 -16.73
N MET A 17 -12.04 -0.29 -15.50
CA MET A 17 -11.59 0.87 -14.72
C MET A 17 -10.18 1.36 -15.12
N GLY A 18 -9.56 0.77 -16.14
CA GLY A 18 -8.23 1.15 -16.61
C GLY A 18 -7.09 0.71 -15.68
N VAL A 19 -7.34 -0.23 -14.77
CA VAL A 19 -6.31 -0.79 -13.89
C VAL A 19 -5.37 -1.67 -14.70
N ASP A 20 -4.06 -1.48 -14.52
CA ASP A 20 -2.99 -2.21 -15.21
C ASP A 20 -3.20 -3.73 -15.15
N ARG A 21 -3.02 -4.42 -16.29
CA ARG A 21 -3.14 -5.88 -16.43
C ARG A 21 -2.25 -6.65 -15.46
N VAL A 22 -1.09 -6.12 -15.09
CA VAL A 22 -0.19 -6.76 -14.11
C VAL A 22 -0.82 -6.81 -12.71
N ARG A 23 -1.78 -5.91 -12.42
CA ARG A 23 -2.56 -5.91 -11.17
C ARG A 23 -3.81 -6.79 -11.23
N THR A 24 -4.16 -7.35 -12.39
CA THR A 24 -5.39 -8.13 -12.57
C THR A 24 -5.16 -9.61 -12.92
N ALA A 25 -3.92 -10.01 -13.20
CA ALA A 25 -3.54 -11.39 -13.49
C ALA A 25 -2.25 -11.80 -12.76
N VAL A 26 -2.15 -13.07 -12.36
CA VAL A 26 -1.00 -13.63 -11.61
C VAL A 26 0.17 -14.07 -12.51
N ASN A 27 0.02 -13.96 -13.84
CA ASN A 27 1.07 -14.38 -14.78
C ASN A 27 2.35 -13.57 -14.53
N GLY A 28 3.46 -14.26 -14.24
CA GLY A 28 4.74 -13.63 -13.90
C GLY A 28 4.94 -13.33 -12.41
N LEU A 29 3.97 -13.67 -11.54
CA LEU A 29 4.10 -13.63 -10.08
C LEU A 29 4.30 -15.06 -9.55
N GLU A 30 5.49 -15.62 -9.80
CA GLU A 30 5.87 -16.94 -9.32
C GLU A 30 6.32 -16.91 -7.85
N GLU A 31 6.06 -17.99 -7.12
CA GLU A 31 6.63 -18.17 -5.78
C GLU A 31 8.15 -18.09 -5.88
N THR A 32 8.75 -17.17 -5.13
CA THR A 32 10.20 -16.92 -5.18
C THR A 32 10.76 -16.91 -3.76
N PRO A 33 11.77 -17.75 -3.45
CA PRO A 33 12.41 -17.72 -2.15
C PRO A 33 13.23 -16.43 -1.99
N ILE A 34 13.04 -15.74 -0.87
CA ILE A 34 13.79 -14.55 -0.51
C ILE A 34 14.43 -14.72 0.88
N SER A 35 15.63 -14.16 1.04
CA SER A 35 16.28 -14.02 2.35
C SER A 35 16.01 -12.64 2.88
N LEU A 36 15.57 -12.53 4.14
CA LEU A 36 15.32 -11.27 4.83
C LEU A 36 16.35 -11.03 5.93
N ASP A 37 16.89 -9.83 5.98
CA ASP A 37 17.82 -9.39 7.01
C ASP A 37 17.11 -8.50 8.04
N TRP A 38 16.58 -9.16 9.06
CA TRP A 38 15.88 -8.49 10.17
C TRP A 38 16.82 -7.65 11.05
N SER A 39 18.12 -7.92 11.04
CA SER A 39 19.09 -7.14 11.83
C SER A 39 19.29 -5.72 11.29
N ASN A 40 18.98 -5.51 10.00
CA ASN A 40 19.03 -4.22 9.32
C ASN A 40 17.63 -3.68 8.98
N ALA A 41 16.59 -4.15 9.68
CA ALA A 41 15.24 -3.63 9.53
C ALA A 41 15.15 -2.18 10.03
N ARG A 42 14.43 -1.34 9.30
CA ARG A 42 14.21 0.07 9.65
C ARG A 42 12.74 0.37 9.85
N LEU A 43 12.40 0.99 10.98
CA LEU A 43 11.07 1.54 11.23
C LEU A 43 10.97 2.92 10.58
N VAL A 44 10.02 3.08 9.67
CA VAL A 44 9.87 4.27 8.82
C VAL A 44 8.53 4.92 9.10
N PRO A 45 8.50 6.22 9.47
CA PRO A 45 7.24 6.94 9.60
C PRO A 45 6.64 7.18 8.21
N VAL A 46 5.33 6.98 8.10
CA VAL A 46 4.55 7.33 6.91
C VAL A 46 3.99 8.72 7.15
N ILE A 47 4.56 9.72 6.48
CA ILE A 47 4.27 11.13 6.72
C ILE A 47 3.46 11.67 5.56
N ALA A 48 2.33 12.33 5.85
CA ALA A 48 1.51 12.96 4.84
C ALA A 48 2.26 14.08 4.11
N ASN A 49 2.08 14.15 2.79
CA ASN A 49 2.67 15.17 1.92
C ASN A 49 1.60 16.00 1.19
N GLU A 50 0.35 15.87 1.61
CA GLU A 50 -0.75 16.69 1.14
C GLU A 50 -1.78 16.90 2.25
N ARG A 51 -2.70 17.84 2.04
CA ARG A 51 -3.84 18.07 2.90
C ARG A 51 -5.05 17.31 2.38
N VAL A 52 -5.65 16.47 3.21
CA VAL A 52 -6.85 15.69 2.86
C VAL A 52 -7.87 15.75 3.98
N ALA A 53 -9.09 16.15 3.65
CA ALA A 53 -10.22 16.10 4.59
C ALA A 53 -10.87 14.71 4.54
N TYR A 54 -11.17 14.16 5.73
CA TYR A 54 -11.81 12.86 5.89
C TYR A 54 -13.15 12.98 6.64
N GLN A 55 -14.12 12.18 6.20
CA GLN A 55 -15.25 11.82 7.06
C GLN A 55 -14.89 10.60 7.93
N ALA A 56 -15.64 10.39 9.01
CA ALA A 56 -15.49 9.20 9.84
C ALA A 56 -15.80 7.94 9.01
N GLY A 57 -14.90 6.95 9.08
CA GLY A 57 -14.99 5.68 8.34
C GLY A 57 -14.50 5.77 6.89
N GLU A 58 -14.14 6.94 6.40
CA GLU A 58 -13.74 7.13 5.01
C GLU A 58 -12.32 6.61 4.75
N THR A 59 -12.15 5.84 3.68
CA THR A 59 -10.85 5.41 3.16
C THR A 59 -10.49 6.23 1.92
N LYS A 60 -9.31 6.83 1.89
CA LYS A 60 -8.76 7.54 0.72
C LYS A 60 -7.32 7.16 0.47
N ILE A 61 -6.88 7.41 -0.75
CA ILE A 61 -5.45 7.48 -1.07
C ILE A 61 -4.94 8.87 -0.66
N THR A 62 -3.84 8.89 0.09
CA THR A 62 -3.16 10.09 0.57
C THR A 62 -1.74 10.12 0.02
N GLY A 63 -1.30 11.24 -0.52
CA GLY A 63 0.10 11.51 -0.83
C GLY A 63 0.96 11.49 0.44
N ILE A 64 2.11 10.82 0.37
CA ILE A 64 3.06 10.71 1.47
C ILE A 64 4.45 11.14 1.03
N LYS A 65 5.31 11.47 2.00
CA LYS A 65 6.73 11.68 1.73
C LYS A 65 7.31 10.38 1.12
N PRO A 66 8.11 10.46 0.04
CA PRO A 66 8.61 9.27 -0.63
C PRO A 66 9.36 8.31 0.29
N ILE A 67 9.04 7.02 0.21
CA ILE A 67 9.75 5.95 0.91
C ILE A 67 10.38 5.02 -0.12
N SER A 68 11.71 5.00 -0.18
CA SER A 68 12.45 4.07 -1.04
C SER A 68 12.35 2.64 -0.52
N VAL A 69 11.97 1.73 -1.42
CA VAL A 69 11.90 0.28 -1.20
C VAL A 69 12.74 -0.37 -2.31
N PRO A 70 14.04 -0.62 -2.06
CA PRO A 70 14.92 -1.26 -3.04
C PRO A 70 14.42 -2.64 -3.48
N ALA A 71 15.00 -3.14 -4.57
CA ALA A 71 14.73 -4.48 -5.06
C ALA A 71 14.85 -5.52 -3.92
N TYR A 72 13.94 -6.49 -3.92
CA TYR A 72 13.78 -7.56 -2.93
C TYR A 72 13.52 -7.13 -1.49
N HIS A 73 13.52 -5.84 -1.17
CA HIS A 73 13.15 -5.37 0.16
C HIS A 73 11.66 -5.56 0.39
N MET A 74 11.30 -5.95 1.62
CA MET A 74 9.92 -6.17 2.01
C MET A 74 9.44 -5.05 2.91
N VAL A 75 8.19 -4.65 2.72
CA VAL A 75 7.50 -3.70 3.59
C VAL A 75 6.54 -4.50 4.46
N VAL A 76 6.71 -4.38 5.78
CA VAL A 76 5.81 -4.95 6.77
C VAL A 76 5.08 -3.80 7.44
N GLN A 77 3.76 -3.88 7.50
CA GLN A 77 2.99 -2.84 8.16
C GLN A 77 3.14 -2.93 9.69
N SER A 78 3.38 -1.80 10.35
CA SER A 78 3.26 -1.73 11.81
C SER A 78 1.81 -1.44 12.19
N PHE A 79 1.17 -2.36 12.91
CA PHE A 79 -0.21 -2.20 13.39
C PHE A 79 -0.31 -1.41 14.70
N TYR A 80 0.73 -0.65 15.04
CA TYR A 80 0.69 0.25 16.18
C TYR A 80 -0.13 1.50 15.82
N GLY A 81 -1.17 1.79 16.62
CA GLY A 81 -2.12 2.90 16.42
C GLY A 81 -1.49 4.29 16.57
N SER A 82 -0.56 4.60 15.67
CA SER A 82 0.40 5.69 15.81
C SER A 82 -0.24 7.07 15.67
N ASN A 83 -1.30 7.18 14.87
CA ASN A 83 -1.92 8.46 14.49
C ASN A 83 -3.17 8.81 15.31
N GLY A 84 -3.79 7.88 16.04
CA GLY A 84 -5.02 8.10 16.82
C GLY A 84 -6.28 8.45 16.00
N MET A 85 -6.16 9.09 14.84
CA MET A 85 -7.29 9.46 13.98
C MET A 85 -7.75 8.33 13.08
N GLY A 86 -6.87 7.38 12.76
CA GLY A 86 -7.15 6.38 11.74
C GLY A 86 -6.15 5.24 11.67
N HIS A 87 -6.31 4.44 10.62
CA HIS A 87 -5.42 3.33 10.30
C HIS A 87 -4.84 3.50 8.89
N LEU A 88 -3.52 3.42 8.82
CA LEU A 88 -2.84 3.07 7.59
C LEU A 88 -3.28 1.66 7.15
N PHE A 89 -3.44 1.40 5.86
CA PHE A 89 -3.69 0.06 5.30
C PHE A 89 -2.52 -0.44 4.48
N CYS A 90 -1.98 0.42 3.61
CA CYS A 90 -0.81 0.08 2.81
C CYS A 90 -0.13 1.36 2.33
N ILE A 91 1.12 1.21 1.89
CA ILE A 91 1.84 2.21 1.11
C ILE A 91 2.08 1.66 -0.30
N GLY A 92 2.18 2.54 -1.28
CA GLY A 92 2.39 2.12 -2.65
C GLY A 92 2.81 3.26 -3.56
N ALA A 93 2.83 2.96 -4.85
CA ALA A 93 3.10 3.90 -5.92
C ALA A 93 1.92 3.90 -6.90
N PRO A 94 1.66 5.03 -7.61
CA PRO A 94 0.66 5.06 -8.68
C PRO A 94 0.93 3.98 -9.73
N GLU A 95 2.18 3.82 -10.14
CA GLU A 95 2.63 2.81 -11.09
C GLU A 95 2.98 1.49 -10.38
N PHE A 96 2.62 0.37 -10.99
CA PHE A 96 3.08 -0.94 -10.52
C PHE A 96 4.54 -1.14 -10.87
N LYS A 97 5.31 -1.66 -9.91
CA LYS A 97 6.65 -2.19 -10.15
C LYS A 97 6.81 -3.52 -9.42
N PRO A 98 7.45 -4.51 -10.05
CA PRO A 98 7.66 -5.82 -9.44
C PRO A 98 8.65 -5.73 -8.26
N PHE A 99 8.65 -6.76 -7.41
CA PHE A 99 9.46 -6.79 -6.20
C PHE A 99 10.97 -6.82 -6.47
N TYR A 100 11.41 -7.27 -7.64
CA TYR A 100 12.82 -7.31 -8.05
C TYR A 100 13.33 -5.97 -8.62
N GLU A 101 12.47 -4.95 -8.71
CA GLU A 101 12.83 -3.59 -9.08
C GLU A 101 12.83 -2.65 -7.86
N GLY A 102 13.61 -1.57 -7.96
CA GLY A 102 13.53 -0.47 -7.01
C GLY A 102 12.18 0.25 -7.10
N ARG A 103 11.50 0.36 -5.96
CA ARG A 103 10.18 0.99 -5.81
C ARG A 103 10.30 2.23 -4.93
N VAL A 104 9.42 3.20 -5.16
CA VAL A 104 9.30 4.39 -4.30
C VAL A 104 7.82 4.55 -3.96
N ALA A 105 7.48 4.29 -2.71
CA ALA A 105 6.11 4.52 -2.26
C ALA A 105 5.89 6.01 -2.05
N SER A 106 4.91 6.59 -2.74
CA SER A 106 4.56 8.01 -2.70
C SER A 106 3.10 8.25 -2.30
N VAL A 107 2.32 7.18 -2.13
CA VAL A 107 0.95 7.23 -1.64
C VAL A 107 0.71 6.19 -0.54
N ALA A 108 -0.27 6.46 0.31
CA ALA A 108 -0.78 5.57 1.32
C ALA A 108 -2.29 5.41 1.18
N MET A 109 -2.81 4.22 1.43
CA MET A 109 -4.24 4.04 1.69
C MET A 109 -4.47 4.22 3.19
N PHE A 110 -5.24 5.25 3.55
CA PHE A 110 -5.52 5.59 4.94
C PHE A 110 -7.03 5.66 5.17
N GLN A 111 -7.49 5.07 6.27
CA GLN A 111 -8.87 5.15 6.72
C GLN A 111 -8.97 5.95 8.00
N SER A 112 -9.78 6.99 7.98
CA SER A 112 -10.08 7.74 9.18
C SER A 112 -11.16 7.05 10.01
N ARG A 113 -10.99 7.04 11.33
CA ARG A 113 -12.00 6.57 12.30
C ARG A 113 -12.89 7.70 12.80
N ILE A 114 -12.43 8.94 12.68
CA ILE A 114 -13.14 10.15 13.09
C ILE A 114 -13.20 11.16 11.95
N LYS A 115 -14.06 12.17 12.05
CA LYS A 115 -14.01 13.31 11.12
C LYS A 115 -12.77 14.15 11.46
N SER A 116 -11.82 14.22 10.54
CA SER A 116 -10.57 14.94 10.74
C SER A 116 -9.99 15.43 9.40
N SER A 117 -8.93 16.21 9.47
CA SER A 117 -8.11 16.54 8.31
C SER A 117 -6.70 16.08 8.58
N VAL A 118 -6.12 15.39 7.60
CA VAL A 118 -4.68 15.15 7.52
C VAL A 118 -4.04 16.40 6.93
N LEU A 119 -2.97 16.87 7.56
CA LEU A 119 -2.14 17.99 7.10
C LEU A 119 -0.77 17.49 6.66
N ILE A 120 -0.07 18.31 5.86
CA ILE A 120 1.31 18.05 5.45
C ILE A 120 2.18 17.93 6.71
N GLY A 121 2.94 16.85 6.83
CA GLY A 121 3.80 16.58 7.98
C GLY A 121 3.18 15.67 9.05
N ASP A 122 1.88 15.41 8.99
CA ASP A 122 1.22 14.51 9.94
C ASP A 122 1.72 13.06 9.78
N LEU A 123 1.89 12.37 10.91
CA LEU A 123 2.25 10.96 10.95
C LEU A 123 1.02 10.11 10.68
N LEU A 124 0.87 9.45 9.52
CA LEU A 124 -0.25 8.55 9.22
C LEU A 124 -0.11 7.16 9.85
N GLY A 125 1.12 6.74 10.11
CA GLY A 125 1.44 5.41 10.62
C GLY A 125 2.91 5.10 10.48
N GLN A 126 3.28 3.83 10.64
CA GLN A 126 4.64 3.37 10.48
C GLN A 126 4.67 2.08 9.66
N VAL A 127 5.76 1.89 8.94
CA VAL A 127 6.07 0.62 8.27
C VAL A 127 7.48 0.19 8.65
N ILE A 128 7.75 -1.10 8.57
CA ILE A 128 9.08 -1.66 8.69
C ILE A 128 9.54 -2.01 7.29
N VAL A 129 10.71 -1.50 6.89
CA VAL A 129 11.37 -1.93 5.65
C VAL A 129 12.47 -2.89 6.03
N VAL A 130 12.35 -4.13 5.56
CA VAL A 130 13.29 -5.21 5.82
C VAL A 130 14.11 -5.44 4.56
N PRO A 131 15.44 -5.28 4.61
CA PRO A 131 16.31 -5.62 3.51
C PRO A 131 16.13 -7.08 3.10
N GLY A 132 16.04 -7.31 1.81
CA GLY A 132 15.90 -8.64 1.25
C GLY A 132 16.77 -8.84 0.03
N LYS A 133 17.03 -10.11 -0.28
CA LYS A 133 17.74 -10.55 -1.48
C LYS A 133 17.14 -11.85 -1.99
N LYS A 134 17.29 -12.10 -3.29
CA LYS A 134 16.97 -13.40 -3.89
C LYS A 134 17.84 -14.48 -3.24
N ARG A 135 17.23 -15.61 -2.88
CA ARG A 135 17.94 -16.79 -2.37
C ARG A 135 18.52 -17.60 -3.53
#